data_AF-A0A7U2MZF2-F1
#
_entry.id   AF-A0A7U2MZF2-F1
#
_cell.length_a   1.000
_cell.length_b   1.000
_cell.length_c   1.000
_cell.angle_alpha   90.00
_cell.angle_beta   90.00
_cell.angle_gamma   90.00
#
_symmetry.space_group_name_H-M   'P 1'
#
loop_
_entity.id
_entity.type
_entity.pdbx_description
1 polymer ?
#
loop_
_entity_poly.entity_id
_entity_poly.type
_entity_poly.pdbx_seq_one_letter_code
_entity_poly.pdbx_strand_id
1 'polypeptide(L)'
;MNATDRSPLFVVEEVLCTYPISTSYDSCPRYLFYALLLAVCVTRWTGWLADVFLGAAATYAGTAAIQAFILVSSSANHRAPEKVSIPWIPDNTSLWDDFPALVTDTNEIDISPAAIELDADAVLSIVVTAYLVFLPLQCWSRIFAKERISSIIFTLWNILMFAGSICSLVYWPRLKKTPIQYGFCLPQLPPITPISSDGWESWQFTSSWNNSVWDIFRNDTLLLQLNDVCFYPCFNTTQVLRQQTSLQASVAAGDNRFTRRHKFWGKVIYSQRYIYSLVALSMVLNVLLMLVRVLPYHSRVPSSRVWEIWKERKNIIRGLKDDFYAAIHTSRDSRESMAEKTRTKFPFWKRVSRFFTLRVIGLWAKVAFDVIIICAVLFSIVISPLTVIAFVCWIEYYIYHDGPSQETPQQVGQWSPLVSIALLSISAGIYKLKYWVAPRHEIEHDIEELKKEIERLETLRDEKSNTREFHSLHSFRDRSSTEGQHYQIE
;
A
#
# COMPACT_ATOMS: atom_id res chain seq x y z
N MET A 1 -52.95 17.89 25.30
CA MET A 1 -52.26 17.03 26.27
C MET A 1 -51.45 17.93 27.19
N ASN A 2 -51.62 17.80 28.50
CA ASN A 2 -51.08 18.71 29.52
C ASN A 2 -49.55 18.58 29.62
N ALA A 3 -48.85 19.65 29.23
CA ALA A 3 -47.43 19.83 29.40
C ALA A 3 -47.10 20.20 30.85
N THR A 4 -46.89 19.21 31.70
CA THR A 4 -46.26 19.39 33.03
C THR A 4 -45.61 18.08 33.49
N ASP A 5 -44.58 17.60 32.77
CA ASP A 5 -43.45 16.90 33.39
C ASP A 5 -42.19 16.90 32.48
N ARG A 6 -41.40 17.96 32.63
CA ARG A 6 -39.92 18.05 32.62
C ARG A 6 -39.05 17.30 31.57
N SER A 7 -39.52 16.98 30.38
CA SER A 7 -38.59 16.64 29.27
C SER A 7 -38.03 17.91 28.60
N PRO A 8 -36.70 18.03 28.36
CA PRO A 8 -36.14 19.16 27.62
C PRO A 8 -36.70 19.21 26.19
N LEU A 9 -36.64 20.36 25.51
CA LEU A 9 -37.15 20.49 24.12
C LEU A 9 -36.46 19.49 23.16
N PHE A 10 -35.16 19.32 23.34
CA PHE A 10 -34.33 18.37 22.63
C PHE A 10 -33.19 17.91 23.55
N VAL A 11 -32.60 16.78 23.22
CA VAL A 11 -31.41 16.23 23.86
C VAL A 11 -30.25 16.24 22.88
N VAL A 12 -29.03 16.20 23.40
CA VAL A 12 -27.82 16.23 22.59
C VAL A 12 -27.02 14.97 22.87
N GLU A 13 -26.64 14.28 21.81
CA GLU A 13 -25.87 13.06 21.88
C GLU A 13 -24.59 13.19 21.04
N GLU A 14 -23.48 12.63 21.53
CA GLU A 14 -22.25 12.53 20.75
C GLU A 14 -22.41 11.49 19.64
N VAL A 15 -22.10 11.91 18.42
CA VAL A 15 -22.22 11.07 17.23
C VAL A 15 -20.93 11.05 16.45
N LEU A 16 -20.74 10.00 15.67
CA LEU A 16 -19.66 9.85 14.72
C LEU A 16 -20.23 9.94 13.31
N CYS A 17 -19.84 10.97 12.58
CA CYS A 17 -20.22 11.14 11.18
C CYS A 17 -19.11 10.63 10.28
N THR A 18 -19.39 9.54 9.58
CA THR A 18 -18.41 8.83 8.76
C THR A 18 -18.94 8.55 7.38
N TYR A 19 -18.08 8.77 6.40
CA TYR A 19 -18.17 8.15 5.09
C TYR A 19 -17.69 6.69 5.25
N PRO A 20 -18.57 5.68 5.06
CA PRO A 20 -18.24 4.28 5.36
C PRO A 20 -17.17 3.72 4.41
N ILE A 21 -16.59 2.56 4.67
CA ILE A 21 -15.61 1.99 3.73
C ILE A 21 -16.33 1.66 2.41
N SER A 22 -15.77 2.15 1.30
CA SER A 22 -16.29 1.89 -0.03
C SER A 22 -16.12 0.42 -0.41
N THR A 23 -17.03 -0.09 -1.22
CA THR A 23 -17.01 -1.49 -1.67
C THR A 23 -15.74 -1.90 -2.41
N SER A 24 -15.02 -0.95 -3.00
CA SER A 24 -13.73 -1.20 -3.70
C SER A 24 -12.57 -1.46 -2.73
N TYR A 25 -12.66 -0.93 -1.51
CA TYR A 25 -11.63 -1.06 -0.48
C TYR A 25 -12.11 -1.87 0.73
N ASP A 26 -13.25 -2.55 0.61
CA ASP A 26 -13.78 -3.45 1.63
C ASP A 26 -12.88 -4.68 1.83
N SER A 27 -13.18 -5.44 2.87
CA SER A 27 -12.44 -6.59 3.38
C SER A 27 -12.17 -7.63 2.30
N CYS A 28 -13.15 -7.94 1.44
CA CYS A 28 -12.98 -8.95 0.39
C CYS A 28 -11.92 -8.55 -0.67
N PRO A 29 -12.01 -7.37 -1.33
CA PRO A 29 -10.94 -6.86 -2.17
C PRO A 29 -9.56 -6.80 -1.49
N ARG A 30 -9.49 -6.36 -0.22
CA ARG A 30 -8.21 -6.30 0.52
C ARG A 30 -7.59 -7.67 0.75
N TYR A 31 -8.39 -8.66 1.18
CA TYR A 31 -7.90 -10.03 1.37
C TYR A 31 -7.48 -10.67 0.05
N LEU A 32 -8.22 -10.42 -1.03
CA LEU A 32 -7.85 -10.86 -2.37
C LEU A 32 -6.53 -10.21 -2.82
N PHE A 33 -6.34 -8.92 -2.53
CA PHE A 33 -5.08 -8.22 -2.77
C PHE A 33 -3.90 -8.84 -2.00
N TYR A 34 -4.05 -9.14 -0.71
CA TYR A 34 -3.00 -9.81 0.07
C TYR A 34 -2.71 -11.22 -0.46
N ALA A 35 -3.74 -11.96 -0.87
CA ALA A 35 -3.59 -13.27 -1.50
C ALA A 35 -2.86 -13.16 -2.85
N LEU A 36 -3.13 -12.13 -3.65
CA LEU A 36 -2.41 -11.85 -4.89
C LEU A 36 -0.93 -11.55 -4.63
N LEU A 37 -0.61 -10.71 -3.63
CA LEU A 37 0.78 -10.44 -3.26
C LEU A 37 1.52 -11.71 -2.80
N LEU A 38 0.85 -12.58 -2.05
CA LEU A 38 1.39 -13.88 -1.66
C LEU A 38 1.58 -14.78 -2.89
N ALA A 39 0.60 -14.81 -3.79
CA ALA A 39 0.67 -15.56 -5.04
C ALA A 39 1.87 -15.12 -5.88
N VAL A 40 2.10 -13.82 -6.07
CA VAL A 40 3.29 -13.27 -6.75
C VAL A 40 4.59 -13.80 -6.13
N CYS A 41 4.66 -13.86 -4.80
CA CYS A 41 5.85 -14.35 -4.11
C CYS A 41 6.08 -15.86 -4.35
N VAL A 42 5.01 -16.66 -4.34
CA VAL A 42 5.06 -18.12 -4.54
C VAL A 42 5.30 -18.49 -6.01
N THR A 43 4.60 -17.83 -6.93
CA THR A 43 4.63 -18.10 -8.37
C THR A 43 5.78 -17.41 -9.10
N ARG A 44 6.74 -16.80 -8.38
CA ARG A 44 7.90 -16.12 -8.98
C ARG A 44 8.69 -16.95 -10.00
N TRP A 45 8.56 -18.28 -9.93
CA TRP A 45 9.26 -19.23 -10.79
C TRP A 45 8.50 -19.52 -12.10
N THR A 46 7.18 -19.29 -12.12
CA THR A 46 6.30 -19.43 -13.28
C THR A 46 6.06 -18.06 -13.89
N GLY A 47 6.92 -17.67 -14.85
CA GLY A 47 7.06 -16.29 -15.35
C GLY A 47 5.75 -15.60 -15.72
N TRP A 48 5.00 -16.14 -16.68
CA TRP A 48 3.78 -15.48 -17.18
C TRP A 48 2.74 -15.26 -16.07
N LEU A 49 2.55 -16.24 -15.19
CA LEU A 49 1.51 -16.19 -14.16
C LEU A 49 1.86 -15.14 -13.08
N ALA A 50 3.14 -15.01 -12.75
CA ALA A 50 3.60 -13.97 -11.84
C ALA A 50 3.37 -12.56 -12.39
N ASP A 51 3.59 -12.36 -13.70
CA ASP A 51 3.38 -11.06 -14.35
C ASP A 51 1.91 -10.62 -14.30
N VAL A 52 0.97 -11.55 -14.49
CA VAL A 52 -0.47 -11.27 -14.39
C VAL A 52 -0.87 -10.88 -12.98
N PHE A 53 -0.49 -11.66 -11.97
CA PHE A 53 -0.82 -11.35 -10.58
C PHE A 53 -0.16 -10.06 -10.10
N LEU A 54 1.07 -9.80 -10.54
CA LEU A 54 1.80 -8.60 -10.19
C LEU A 54 1.20 -7.37 -10.85
N GLY A 55 0.79 -7.47 -12.12
CA GLY A 55 0.04 -6.41 -12.80
C GLY A 55 -1.28 -6.10 -12.10
N ALA A 56 -2.06 -7.12 -11.71
CA ALA A 56 -3.32 -6.94 -10.99
C ALA A 56 -3.13 -6.32 -9.60
N ALA A 57 -2.10 -6.74 -8.86
CA ALA A 57 -1.77 -6.14 -7.57
C ALA A 57 -1.27 -4.69 -7.72
N ALA A 58 -0.45 -4.42 -8.75
CA ALA A 58 0.06 -3.09 -9.03
C ALA A 58 -1.05 -2.12 -9.42
N THR A 59 -2.02 -2.53 -10.24
CA THR A 59 -3.13 -1.66 -10.62
C THR A 59 -4.02 -1.33 -9.44
N TYR A 60 -4.38 -2.32 -8.62
CA TYR A 60 -5.19 -2.11 -7.43
C TYR A 60 -4.52 -1.17 -6.42
N ALA A 61 -3.23 -1.35 -6.18
CA ALA A 61 -2.51 -0.45 -5.29
C ALA A 61 -2.26 0.93 -5.94
N GLY A 62 -2.19 1.01 -7.27
CA GLY A 62 -2.05 2.26 -8.01
C GLY A 62 -3.32 3.10 -7.98
N THR A 63 -4.49 2.47 -8.07
CA THR A 63 -5.77 3.18 -7.88
C THR A 63 -5.91 3.70 -6.45
N ALA A 64 -5.53 2.90 -5.45
CA ALA A 64 -5.47 3.33 -4.07
C ALA A 64 -4.49 4.51 -3.86
N ALA A 65 -3.34 4.53 -4.56
CA ALA A 65 -2.41 5.65 -4.52
C ALA A 65 -3.03 6.95 -5.07
N ILE A 66 -3.82 6.87 -6.15
CA ILE A 66 -4.54 8.05 -6.68
C ILE A 66 -5.64 8.49 -5.71
N GLN A 67 -6.35 7.56 -5.07
CA GLN A 67 -7.30 7.88 -3.99
C GLN A 67 -6.61 8.67 -2.86
N ALA A 68 -5.42 8.24 -2.43
CA ALA A 68 -4.64 8.97 -1.43
C ALA A 68 -4.29 10.41 -1.87
N PHE A 69 -3.98 10.62 -3.15
CA PHE A 69 -3.74 11.97 -3.69
C PHE A 69 -4.96 12.86 -3.63
N ILE A 70 -6.13 12.31 -3.97
CA ILE A 70 -7.39 13.05 -3.92
C ILE A 70 -7.75 13.40 -2.48
N LEU A 71 -7.62 12.46 -1.54
CA LEU A 71 -7.91 12.71 -0.11
C LEU A 71 -7.02 13.80 0.51
N VAL A 72 -5.72 13.81 0.20
CA VAL A 72 -4.81 14.87 0.67
C VAL A 72 -5.14 16.23 0.06
N SER A 73 -5.45 16.27 -1.24
CA SER A 73 -5.70 17.52 -1.96
C SER A 73 -7.07 18.13 -1.63
N SER A 74 -8.08 17.32 -1.31
CA SER A 74 -9.45 17.73 -1.04
C SER A 74 -9.80 17.80 0.46
N SER A 75 -8.82 18.11 1.30
CA SER A 75 -9.00 18.18 2.76
C SER A 75 -10.20 19.07 3.13
N ALA A 76 -11.15 18.50 3.89
CA ALA A 76 -12.35 19.20 4.34
C ALA A 76 -11.96 20.49 5.09
N ASN A 77 -12.54 21.62 4.64
CA ASN A 77 -12.31 22.91 5.26
C ASN A 77 -13.21 23.02 6.50
N HIS A 78 -12.60 22.97 7.68
CA HIS A 78 -13.35 23.04 8.94
C HIS A 78 -13.76 24.49 9.17
N ARG A 79 -15.06 24.73 9.35
CA ARG A 79 -15.51 26.04 9.84
C ARG A 79 -15.02 26.22 11.28
N ALA A 80 -14.72 27.47 11.65
CA ALA A 80 -14.40 27.80 13.03
C ALA A 80 -15.53 27.30 13.95
N PRO A 81 -15.18 26.75 15.13
CA PRO A 81 -16.19 26.25 16.07
C PRO A 81 -17.14 27.37 16.47
N GLU A 82 -18.43 27.07 16.45
CA GLU A 82 -19.50 28.00 16.81
C GLU A 82 -20.21 27.50 18.06
N LYS A 83 -20.43 28.40 19.02
CA LYS A 83 -21.09 28.08 20.28
C LYS A 83 -22.61 27.94 20.10
N VAL A 84 -23.15 26.83 20.59
CA VAL A 84 -24.59 26.55 20.61
C VAL A 84 -25.04 26.28 22.03
N SER A 85 -26.12 26.96 22.41
CA SER A 85 -26.76 26.78 23.72
C SER A 85 -27.65 25.55 23.72
N ILE A 86 -27.55 24.72 24.76
CA ILE A 86 -28.26 23.44 24.89
C ILE A 86 -29.05 23.40 26.21
N PRO A 87 -30.16 22.64 26.28
CA PRO A 87 -30.86 22.41 27.54
C PRO A 87 -29.94 21.71 28.55
N TRP A 88 -29.90 22.24 29.77
CA TRP A 88 -29.13 21.61 30.84
C TRP A 88 -29.80 20.30 31.29
N ILE A 89 -29.03 19.21 31.27
CA ILE A 89 -29.48 17.90 31.74
C ILE A 89 -28.49 17.42 32.81
N PRO A 90 -28.96 17.07 34.03
CA PRO A 90 -28.09 16.55 35.07
C PRO A 90 -27.56 15.16 34.71
N ASP A 91 -26.33 14.86 35.13
CA ASP A 91 -25.72 13.52 34.96
C ASP A 91 -26.61 12.36 35.46
N ASN A 92 -27.34 12.57 36.57
CA ASN A 92 -28.25 11.60 37.15
C ASN A 92 -29.64 11.66 36.50
N THR A 93 -29.73 11.26 35.22
CA THR A 93 -30.96 11.24 34.42
C THR A 93 -31.34 9.82 33.99
N SER A 94 -32.64 9.56 33.79
CA SER A 94 -33.12 8.29 33.21
C SER A 94 -32.94 8.22 31.68
N LEU A 95 -32.52 9.33 31.04
CA LEU A 95 -32.35 9.40 29.58
C LEU A 95 -31.17 8.57 29.06
N TRP A 96 -30.26 8.11 29.93
CA TRP A 96 -29.13 7.25 29.55
C TRP A 96 -29.54 5.90 28.98
N ASP A 97 -30.72 5.40 29.35
CA ASP A 97 -31.24 4.12 28.85
C ASP A 97 -31.57 4.19 27.35
N ASP A 98 -32.02 5.37 26.88
CA ASP A 98 -32.40 5.61 25.48
C ASP A 98 -31.28 6.32 24.68
N PHE A 99 -30.47 7.15 25.34
CA PHE A 99 -29.37 7.95 24.77
C PHE A 99 -28.03 7.62 25.44
N PRO A 100 -27.32 6.59 24.98
CA PRO A 100 -26.11 6.08 25.62
C PRO A 100 -24.89 7.02 25.52
N ALA A 101 -24.91 8.05 24.67
CA ALA A 101 -23.84 9.03 24.53
C ALA A 101 -24.31 10.48 24.78
N LEU A 102 -25.27 10.63 25.69
CA LEU A 102 -25.87 11.91 26.06
C LEU A 102 -24.84 12.92 26.61
N VAL A 103 -24.97 14.18 26.20
CA VAL A 103 -24.21 15.30 26.75
C VAL A 103 -24.92 15.84 27.99
N THR A 104 -24.25 15.81 29.13
CA THR A 104 -24.78 16.22 30.44
C THR A 104 -23.93 17.31 31.10
N ASP A 105 -24.43 17.91 32.18
CA ASP A 105 -23.74 18.89 33.03
C ASP A 105 -23.17 20.14 32.32
N THR A 106 -23.68 20.46 31.13
CA THR A 106 -23.25 21.60 30.32
C THR A 106 -24.44 22.30 29.64
N ASN A 107 -24.31 23.60 29.38
CA ASN A 107 -25.34 24.44 28.74
C ASN A 107 -24.91 24.97 27.37
N GLU A 108 -23.65 24.73 26.99
CA GLU A 108 -23.05 25.21 25.76
C GLU A 108 -22.15 24.13 25.19
N ILE A 109 -22.19 23.97 23.87
CA ILE A 109 -21.28 23.11 23.11
C ILE A 109 -20.73 23.86 21.90
N ASP A 110 -19.51 23.48 21.50
CA ASP A 110 -18.88 24.01 20.30
C ASP A 110 -19.17 23.08 19.11
N ILE A 111 -19.90 23.58 18.11
CA ILE A 111 -20.21 22.84 16.89
C ILE A 111 -19.22 23.24 15.79
N SER A 112 -18.50 22.24 15.27
CA SER A 112 -17.73 22.37 14.02
C SER A 112 -18.04 21.13 13.16
N PRO A 113 -18.93 21.27 12.16
CA PRO A 113 -19.32 20.16 11.31
C PRO A 113 -18.12 19.56 10.60
N ALA A 114 -17.90 18.26 10.79
CA ALA A 114 -16.86 17.50 10.14
C ALA A 114 -17.34 16.06 9.89
N ALA A 115 -16.78 15.44 8.85
CA ALA A 115 -16.98 14.04 8.54
C ALA A 115 -15.63 13.34 8.41
N ILE A 116 -15.61 12.06 8.77
CA ILE A 116 -14.41 11.21 8.71
C ILE A 116 -14.54 10.29 7.51
N GLU A 117 -13.47 10.15 6.73
CA GLU A 117 -13.40 9.23 5.60
C GLU A 117 -12.72 7.92 6.00
N LEU A 118 -13.49 6.84 6.11
CA LEU A 118 -12.95 5.53 6.52
C LEU A 118 -12.18 4.83 5.40
N ASP A 119 -12.34 5.26 4.13
CA ASP A 119 -11.48 4.74 3.05
C ASP A 119 -10.00 5.03 3.28
N ALA A 120 -9.66 6.06 4.05
CA ALA A 120 -8.27 6.45 4.27
C ALA A 120 -7.43 5.33 4.91
N ASP A 121 -8.06 4.52 5.77
CA ASP A 121 -7.43 3.41 6.48
C ASP A 121 -7.22 2.21 5.58
N ALA A 122 -8.24 1.88 4.78
CA ALA A 122 -8.14 0.84 3.78
C ALA A 122 -7.10 1.21 2.69
N VAL A 123 -7.10 2.46 2.23
CA VAL A 123 -6.12 2.96 1.27
C VAL A 123 -4.70 2.91 1.84
N LEU A 124 -4.51 3.36 3.10
CA LEU A 124 -3.23 3.29 3.79
C LEU A 124 -2.72 1.85 3.86
N SER A 125 -3.59 0.87 4.17
CA SER A 125 -3.19 -0.54 4.23
C SER A 125 -2.69 -1.03 2.88
N ILE A 126 -3.37 -0.69 1.78
CA ILE A 126 -3.05 -1.14 0.43
C ILE A 126 -1.74 -0.51 -0.05
N VAL A 127 -1.61 0.82 -0.02
CA VAL A 127 -0.45 1.51 -0.62
C VAL A 127 0.85 1.21 0.12
N VAL A 128 0.81 1.16 1.45
CA VAL A 128 2.01 0.87 2.25
C VAL A 128 2.41 -0.60 2.10
N THR A 129 1.44 -1.53 2.12
CA THR A 129 1.72 -2.96 1.90
C THR A 129 2.28 -3.19 0.50
N ALA A 130 1.69 -2.56 -0.53
CA ALA A 130 2.21 -2.63 -1.90
C ALA A 130 3.65 -2.12 -1.97
N TYR A 131 3.92 -0.96 -1.40
CA TYR A 131 5.27 -0.40 -1.40
C TYR A 131 6.28 -1.33 -0.71
N LEU A 132 5.95 -1.88 0.46
CA LEU A 132 6.82 -2.80 1.20
C LEU A 132 7.07 -4.13 0.49
N VAL A 133 6.18 -4.57 -0.39
CA VAL A 133 6.34 -5.80 -1.18
C VAL A 133 7.05 -5.53 -2.52
N PHE A 134 6.72 -4.44 -3.22
CA PHE A 134 7.31 -4.12 -4.52
C PHE A 134 8.78 -3.71 -4.43
N LEU A 135 9.15 -3.05 -3.34
CA LEU A 135 10.51 -2.56 -3.08
C LEU A 135 11.56 -3.70 -3.03
N PRO A 136 11.39 -4.78 -2.23
CA PRO A 136 12.30 -5.92 -2.26
C PRO A 136 12.19 -6.73 -3.57
N LEU A 137 11.01 -6.80 -4.20
CA LEU A 137 10.85 -7.45 -5.51
C LEU A 137 11.68 -6.76 -6.61
N GLN A 138 11.77 -5.43 -6.59
CA GLN A 138 12.65 -4.68 -7.50
C GLN A 138 14.14 -4.98 -7.24
N CYS A 139 14.51 -5.24 -5.98
CA CYS A 139 15.87 -5.58 -5.60
C CYS A 139 16.28 -7.02 -5.98
N TRP A 140 15.37 -8.01 -5.81
CA TRP A 140 15.73 -9.44 -5.93
C TRP A 140 15.29 -10.12 -7.23
N SER A 141 14.43 -9.52 -8.04
CA SER A 141 13.89 -10.22 -9.22
C SER A 141 14.84 -10.19 -10.42
N ARG A 142 15.12 -11.38 -10.95
CA ARG A 142 15.93 -11.60 -12.17
C ARG A 142 15.15 -11.26 -13.44
N ILE A 143 13.84 -11.50 -13.43
CA ILE A 143 12.95 -11.35 -14.60
C ILE A 143 12.83 -9.87 -15.00
N PHE A 144 12.74 -8.96 -14.02
CA PHE A 144 12.57 -7.52 -14.27
C PHE A 144 13.89 -6.76 -14.46
N ALA A 145 15.02 -7.43 -14.21
CA ALA A 145 16.36 -6.90 -14.41
C ALA A 145 16.91 -7.09 -15.83
N LYS A 146 16.36 -8.05 -16.60
CA LYS A 146 16.86 -8.40 -17.94
C LYS A 146 16.44 -7.38 -19.00
N GLU A 147 15.25 -6.81 -18.87
CA GLU A 147 14.70 -5.85 -19.84
C GLU A 147 14.61 -4.44 -19.25
N ARG A 148 15.16 -3.45 -19.95
CA ARG A 148 15.16 -2.05 -19.48
C ARG A 148 13.75 -1.49 -19.28
N ILE A 149 12.79 -1.88 -20.14
CA ILE A 149 11.40 -1.42 -20.06
C ILE A 149 10.70 -1.96 -18.83
N SER A 150 10.88 -3.25 -18.52
CA SER A 150 10.35 -3.83 -17.30
C SER A 150 10.88 -3.06 -16.09
N SER A 151 12.18 -2.76 -16.03
CA SER A 151 12.75 -1.92 -14.97
C SER A 151 12.12 -0.52 -14.89
N ILE A 152 11.81 0.12 -16.02
CA ILE A 152 11.13 1.43 -16.04
C ILE A 152 9.72 1.32 -15.49
N ILE A 153 8.92 0.36 -15.97
CA ILE A 153 7.54 0.13 -15.53
C ILE A 153 7.51 -0.13 -14.02
N PHE A 154 8.36 -1.02 -13.51
CA PHE A 154 8.46 -1.30 -12.07
C PHE A 154 8.88 -0.07 -11.26
N THR A 155 9.78 0.74 -11.79
CA THR A 155 10.19 1.98 -11.11
C THR A 155 9.05 2.98 -11.05
N LEU A 156 8.27 3.13 -12.13
CA LEU A 156 7.08 3.99 -12.16
C LEU A 156 6.03 3.53 -11.16
N TRP A 157 5.73 2.22 -11.10
CA TRP A 157 4.84 1.67 -10.09
C TRP A 157 5.35 1.94 -8.68
N ASN A 158 6.64 1.71 -8.40
CA ASN A 158 7.22 2.00 -7.09
C ASN A 158 7.14 3.48 -6.71
N ILE A 159 7.41 4.39 -7.65
CA ILE A 159 7.27 5.85 -7.43
C ILE A 159 5.82 6.19 -7.10
N LEU A 160 4.86 5.62 -7.84
CA LEU A 160 3.43 5.84 -7.60
C LEU A 160 3.02 5.36 -6.20
N MET A 161 3.40 4.14 -5.80
CA MET A 161 3.10 3.59 -4.47
C MET A 161 3.78 4.38 -3.36
N PHE A 162 5.00 4.84 -3.58
CA PHE A 162 5.74 5.64 -2.61
C PHE A 162 5.07 7.00 -2.38
N ALA A 163 4.72 7.68 -3.47
CA ALA A 163 3.98 8.94 -3.39
C ALA A 163 2.62 8.74 -2.70
N GLY A 164 1.88 7.69 -3.07
CA GLY A 164 0.60 7.32 -2.42
C GLY A 164 0.76 7.07 -0.93
N SER A 165 1.81 6.35 -0.53
CA SER A 165 2.15 6.08 0.88
C SER A 165 2.44 7.36 1.66
N ILE A 166 3.20 8.30 1.09
CA ILE A 166 3.44 9.62 1.71
C ILE A 166 2.11 10.36 1.90
N CYS A 167 1.27 10.39 0.86
CA CYS A 167 -0.01 11.08 0.92
C CYS A 167 -0.92 10.48 2.00
N SER A 168 -1.08 9.16 2.06
CA SER A 168 -1.86 8.50 3.12
C SER A 168 -1.29 8.78 4.52
N LEU A 169 0.03 8.76 4.68
CA LEU A 169 0.68 9.06 5.97
C LEU A 169 0.57 10.52 6.40
N VAL A 170 0.47 11.45 5.45
CA VAL A 170 0.23 12.88 5.73
C VAL A 170 -1.24 13.15 6.05
N TYR A 171 -2.16 12.40 5.42
CA TYR A 171 -3.60 12.52 5.66
C TYR A 171 -4.02 11.90 7.01
N TRP A 172 -3.45 10.74 7.36
CA TRP A 172 -3.80 9.97 8.57
C TRP A 172 -3.91 10.79 9.87
N PRO A 173 -2.93 11.66 10.22
CA PRO A 173 -3.00 12.44 11.46
C PRO A 173 -4.12 13.48 11.46
N ARG A 174 -4.66 13.85 10.30
CA ARG A 174 -5.78 14.79 10.18
C ARG A 174 -7.10 14.15 10.59
N LEU A 175 -7.32 12.88 10.25
CA LEU A 175 -8.51 12.12 10.68
C LEU A 175 -8.63 12.12 12.20
N LYS A 176 -7.51 11.95 12.89
CA LYS A 176 -7.45 11.94 14.36
C LYS A 176 -7.73 13.31 15.02
N LYS A 177 -7.62 14.40 14.26
CA LYS A 177 -7.87 15.77 14.72
C LYS A 177 -9.29 16.25 14.39
N THR A 178 -10.15 15.38 13.88
CA THR A 178 -11.55 15.71 13.62
C THR A 178 -12.25 16.08 14.93
N PRO A 179 -13.01 17.20 14.95
CA PRO A 179 -13.74 17.61 16.14
C PRO A 179 -14.88 16.64 16.45
N ILE A 180 -15.31 16.62 17.72
CA ILE A 180 -16.47 15.86 18.17
C ILE A 180 -17.72 16.36 17.43
N GLN A 181 -18.58 15.44 16.98
CA GLN A 181 -19.83 15.75 16.30
C GLN A 181 -21.00 15.45 17.23
N TYR A 182 -22.12 16.15 17.02
CA TYR A 182 -23.31 16.04 17.86
C TYR A 182 -24.55 15.78 17.02
N GLY A 183 -25.47 14.97 17.55
CA GLY A 183 -26.83 14.81 17.07
C GLY A 183 -27.80 15.44 18.05
N PHE A 184 -28.75 16.22 17.53
CA PHE A 184 -29.82 16.82 18.33
C PHE A 184 -31.08 15.98 18.11
N CYS A 185 -31.67 15.44 19.18
CA CYS A 185 -32.76 14.48 19.07
C CYS A 185 -33.95 14.87 19.94
N LEU A 186 -35.14 14.38 19.59
CA LEU A 186 -36.29 14.46 20.48
C LEU A 186 -36.11 13.47 21.66
N PRO A 187 -36.31 13.89 22.92
CA PRO A 187 -36.10 13.02 24.08
C PRO A 187 -37.04 11.80 24.14
N GLN A 188 -38.16 11.85 23.41
CA GLN A 188 -39.19 10.80 23.45
C GLN A 188 -38.96 9.70 22.41
N LEU A 189 -38.07 9.92 21.44
CA LEU A 189 -37.83 9.02 20.33
C LEU A 189 -36.32 8.80 20.18
N PRO A 190 -35.79 7.63 20.57
CA PRO A 190 -34.38 7.33 20.35
C PRO A 190 -34.06 7.19 18.86
N PRO A 191 -32.88 7.63 18.40
CA PRO A 191 -32.46 7.48 17.01
C PRO A 191 -32.25 6.01 16.62
N ILE A 192 -32.57 5.70 15.37
CA ILE A 192 -32.10 4.46 14.73
C ILE A 192 -30.65 4.67 14.28
N THR A 193 -29.76 3.72 14.56
CA THR A 193 -28.33 3.85 14.24
C THR A 193 -27.82 2.60 13.52
N PRO A 194 -27.01 2.71 12.45
CA PRO A 194 -26.56 3.94 11.78
C PRO A 194 -27.67 4.55 10.90
N ILE A 195 -27.55 5.85 10.63
CA ILE A 195 -28.49 6.61 9.81
C ILE A 195 -27.76 7.32 8.67
N SER A 196 -28.27 7.23 7.45
CA SER A 196 -27.69 7.86 6.26
C SER A 196 -28.29 9.24 6.04
N SER A 197 -27.50 10.19 5.56
CA SER A 197 -27.98 11.48 5.13
C SER A 197 -28.87 11.35 3.88
N ASP A 198 -29.95 12.12 3.81
CA ASP A 198 -30.76 12.26 2.59
C ASP A 198 -30.33 13.47 1.72
N GLY A 199 -29.23 14.12 2.10
CA GLY A 199 -28.75 15.36 1.50
C GLY A 199 -28.88 16.53 2.46
N TRP A 200 -28.55 17.73 1.96
CA TRP A 200 -28.59 18.96 2.72
C TRP A 200 -29.51 19.98 2.05
N GLU A 201 -30.50 20.48 2.79
CA GLU A 201 -31.42 21.51 2.32
C GLU A 201 -31.05 22.89 2.88
N SER A 202 -31.23 23.94 2.10
CA SER A 202 -30.76 25.29 2.45
C SER A 202 -31.44 25.89 3.69
N TRP A 203 -32.65 25.44 4.05
CA TRP A 203 -33.35 25.91 5.25
C TRP A 203 -32.78 25.33 6.54
N GLN A 204 -32.03 24.22 6.48
CA GLN A 204 -31.43 23.55 7.65
C GLN A 204 -30.28 24.37 8.27
N PHE A 205 -29.73 25.35 7.53
CA PHE A 205 -28.77 26.31 8.06
C PHE A 205 -29.14 27.72 7.62
N THR A 206 -29.55 28.55 8.57
CA THR A 206 -30.00 29.92 8.27
C THR A 206 -28.86 30.94 8.38
N SER A 207 -28.31 31.13 9.57
CA SER A 207 -27.32 32.18 9.87
C SER A 207 -26.28 31.73 10.90
N SER A 208 -26.73 31.05 11.96
CA SER A 208 -25.93 30.51 13.05
C SER A 208 -26.42 29.10 13.36
N TRP A 209 -25.53 28.24 13.86
CA TRP A 209 -25.92 26.91 14.32
C TRP A 209 -26.90 26.99 15.48
N ASN A 210 -26.73 27.99 16.36
CA ASN A 210 -27.63 28.18 17.49
C ASN A 210 -29.05 28.49 17.04
N ASN A 211 -29.24 29.45 16.12
CA ASN A 211 -30.58 29.78 15.61
C ASN A 211 -31.17 28.59 14.84
N SER A 212 -30.37 27.93 13.99
CA SER A 212 -30.86 26.81 13.17
C SER A 212 -31.38 25.66 14.02
N VAL A 213 -30.64 25.23 15.06
CA VAL A 213 -31.07 24.16 15.96
C VAL A 213 -32.33 24.58 16.72
N TRP A 214 -32.34 25.77 17.35
CA TRP A 214 -33.48 26.21 18.14
C TRP A 214 -34.74 26.43 17.30
N ASP A 215 -34.62 26.94 16.07
CA ASP A 215 -35.76 27.16 15.19
C ASP A 215 -36.38 25.83 14.72
N ILE A 216 -35.56 24.83 14.41
CA ILE A 216 -36.02 23.49 14.04
C ILE A 216 -36.84 22.86 15.17
N PHE A 217 -36.33 22.85 16.41
CA PHE A 217 -37.01 22.20 17.52
C PHE A 217 -38.15 23.03 18.15
N ARG A 218 -38.20 24.34 17.90
CA ARG A 218 -39.33 25.18 18.33
C ARG A 218 -40.50 25.20 17.35
N ASN A 219 -40.25 24.91 16.07
CA ASN A 219 -41.25 24.96 15.03
C ASN A 219 -41.61 23.55 14.55
N ASP A 220 -42.79 23.08 14.94
CA ASP A 220 -43.30 21.75 14.59
C ASP A 220 -43.31 21.49 13.08
N THR A 221 -43.51 22.52 12.23
CA THR A 221 -43.53 22.31 10.78
C THR A 221 -42.14 22.01 10.20
N LEU A 222 -41.10 22.65 10.73
CA LEU A 222 -39.72 22.37 10.34
C LEU A 222 -39.27 21.02 10.88
N LEU A 223 -39.62 20.70 12.12
CA LEU A 223 -39.34 19.41 12.73
C LEU A 223 -39.97 18.25 11.94
N LEU A 224 -41.21 18.38 11.48
CA LEU A 224 -41.88 17.38 10.64
C LEU A 224 -41.30 17.30 9.21
N GLN A 225 -40.56 18.31 8.77
CA GLN A 225 -39.86 18.30 7.49
C GLN A 225 -38.50 17.60 7.59
N LEU A 226 -37.97 17.36 8.78
CA LEU A 226 -36.84 16.45 8.92
C LEU A 226 -37.30 15.04 8.56
N ASN A 227 -36.51 14.37 7.71
CA ASN A 227 -36.75 12.97 7.37
C ASN A 227 -36.49 12.03 8.56
N ASP A 228 -35.80 12.52 9.59
CA ASP A 228 -35.39 11.77 10.77
C ASP A 228 -35.77 12.48 12.08
N VAL A 229 -35.78 11.69 13.15
CA VAL A 229 -36.06 12.14 14.54
C VAL A 229 -34.97 13.08 15.09
N CYS A 230 -33.79 13.07 14.48
CA CYS A 230 -32.64 13.82 14.93
C CYS A 230 -32.05 14.70 13.82
N PHE A 231 -31.54 15.85 14.23
CA PHE A 231 -30.81 16.78 13.39
C PHE A 231 -29.30 16.60 13.54
N TYR A 232 -28.60 16.44 12.43
CA TYR A 232 -27.16 16.20 12.38
C TYR A 232 -26.43 17.32 11.60
N PRO A 233 -25.80 18.31 12.28
CA PRO A 233 -25.04 19.37 11.62
C PRO A 233 -23.93 18.87 10.68
N CYS A 234 -23.35 17.71 10.98
CA CYS A 234 -22.28 17.11 10.17
C CYS A 234 -22.74 16.76 8.74
N PHE A 235 -24.04 16.63 8.48
CA PHE A 235 -24.58 16.40 7.13
C PHE A 235 -24.42 17.59 6.18
N ASN A 236 -24.07 18.77 6.71
CA ASN A 236 -23.71 19.95 5.90
C ASN A 236 -22.31 19.83 5.26
N THR A 237 -21.58 18.76 5.54
CA THR A 237 -20.26 18.55 4.96
C THR A 237 -20.35 17.97 3.55
N THR A 238 -19.33 18.23 2.73
CA THR A 238 -19.22 17.69 1.37
C THR A 238 -17.84 17.10 1.15
N GLN A 239 -17.77 16.07 0.31
CA GLN A 239 -16.54 15.37 -0.07
C GLN A 239 -16.50 15.31 -1.61
N VAL A 240 -15.32 15.51 -2.21
CA VAL A 240 -15.18 15.52 -3.69
C VAL A 240 -15.52 14.17 -4.33
N LEU A 241 -15.24 13.08 -3.60
CA LEU A 241 -15.35 11.71 -4.10
C LEU A 241 -16.69 11.05 -3.80
N ARG A 242 -17.56 11.70 -3.01
CA ARG A 242 -18.77 11.08 -2.47
C ARG A 242 -19.96 12.00 -2.52
N GLN A 243 -21.12 11.40 -2.71
CA GLN A 243 -22.38 12.09 -2.56
C GLN A 243 -22.65 12.32 -1.07
N GLN A 244 -23.30 13.44 -0.73
CA GLN A 244 -23.67 13.73 0.66
C GLN A 244 -24.55 12.63 1.25
N THR A 245 -25.37 11.97 0.44
CA THR A 245 -26.27 10.90 0.88
C THR A 245 -25.58 9.63 1.39
N SER A 246 -24.29 9.46 1.07
CA SER A 246 -23.48 8.34 1.57
C SER A 246 -23.00 8.53 3.01
N LEU A 247 -23.08 9.75 3.52
CA LEU A 247 -22.62 10.09 4.87
C LEU A 247 -23.53 9.44 5.91
N GLN A 248 -22.93 8.71 6.85
CA GLN A 248 -23.67 8.06 7.93
C GLN A 248 -23.34 8.70 9.27
N ALA A 249 -24.36 8.95 10.09
CA ALA A 249 -24.21 9.25 11.50
C ALA A 249 -24.48 7.98 12.33
N SER A 250 -23.59 7.72 13.28
CA SER A 250 -23.74 6.62 14.24
C SER A 250 -23.54 7.16 15.64
N VAL A 251 -24.41 6.74 16.56
CA VAL A 251 -24.29 7.14 17.96
C VAL A 251 -23.00 6.59 18.53
N ALA A 252 -22.32 7.38 19.35
CA ALA A 252 -21.12 6.94 20.06
C ALA A 252 -21.44 5.98 21.23
N ALA A 253 -22.44 5.12 21.08
CA ALA A 253 -22.96 4.23 22.11
C ALA A 253 -21.91 3.21 22.56
N GLY A 254 -21.79 3.06 23.88
CA GLY A 254 -20.99 2.04 24.54
C GLY A 254 -20.19 2.61 25.69
N ASP A 255 -20.23 1.89 26.81
CA ASP A 255 -19.46 2.16 28.02
C ASP A 255 -17.99 2.36 27.61
N ASN A 256 -17.52 3.61 27.62
CA ASN A 256 -16.15 3.96 27.28
C ASN A 256 -15.73 3.77 25.81
N ARG A 257 -16.58 4.00 24.79
CA ARG A 257 -16.07 3.98 23.41
C ARG A 257 -14.93 5.01 23.22
N PHE A 258 -15.05 6.24 23.73
CA PHE A 258 -13.96 7.24 23.68
C PHE A 258 -12.84 7.01 24.73
N THR A 259 -13.16 6.57 25.95
CA THR A 259 -12.15 6.33 27.02
C THR A 259 -11.32 5.06 26.78
N ARG A 260 -11.96 4.01 26.24
CA ARG A 260 -11.30 2.80 25.74
C ARG A 260 -10.64 3.06 24.39
N ARG A 261 -11.18 3.93 23.52
CA ARG A 261 -10.44 4.51 22.37
C ARG A 261 -9.19 5.19 22.87
N HIS A 262 -9.21 6.03 23.91
CA HIS A 262 -7.98 6.69 24.40
C HIS A 262 -6.96 5.71 25.01
N LYS A 263 -7.38 4.70 25.78
CA LYS A 263 -6.48 3.63 26.32
C LYS A 263 -5.98 2.65 25.25
N PHE A 264 -6.84 2.23 24.33
CA PHE A 264 -6.53 1.35 23.19
C PHE A 264 -5.63 2.08 22.21
N TRP A 265 -5.95 3.31 21.84
CA TRP A 265 -5.09 4.18 21.07
C TRP A 265 -3.81 4.47 21.83
N GLY A 266 -3.78 4.57 23.15
CA GLY A 266 -2.52 4.60 23.91
C GLY A 266 -1.63 3.38 23.62
N LYS A 267 -2.22 2.17 23.60
CA LYS A 267 -1.53 0.91 23.29
C LYS A 267 -1.18 0.75 21.80
N VAL A 268 -2.05 1.20 20.90
CA VAL A 268 -1.88 1.21 19.44
C VAL A 268 -0.92 2.29 18.98
N ILE A 269 -0.88 3.47 19.62
CA ILE A 269 0.11 4.53 19.42
C ILE A 269 1.50 4.04 19.85
N TYR A 270 1.57 3.23 20.92
CA TYR A 270 2.82 2.60 21.32
C TYR A 270 3.32 1.64 20.23
N SER A 271 2.47 0.74 19.71
CA SER A 271 2.85 -0.16 18.59
C SER A 271 3.09 0.58 17.27
N GLN A 272 2.37 1.69 17.01
CA GLN A 272 2.47 2.53 15.81
C GLN A 272 3.89 3.04 15.59
N ARG A 273 4.56 3.53 16.65
CA ARG A 273 5.94 4.02 16.54
C ARG A 273 6.92 2.93 16.13
N TYR A 274 6.77 1.72 16.68
CA TYR A 274 7.62 0.58 16.32
C TYR A 274 7.39 0.14 14.88
N ILE A 275 6.13 0.02 14.46
CA ILE A 275 5.77 -0.41 13.11
C ILE A 275 6.27 0.60 12.08
N TYR A 276 6.05 1.90 12.28
CA TYR A 276 6.58 2.91 11.34
C TYR A 276 8.11 3.01 11.36
N SER A 277 8.75 2.81 12.51
CA SER A 277 10.22 2.74 12.56
C SER A 277 10.76 1.55 11.77
N LEU A 278 10.06 0.41 11.85
CA LEU A 278 10.40 -0.82 11.14
C LEU A 278 10.16 -0.68 9.62
N VAL A 279 9.06 -0.03 9.21
CA VAL A 279 8.78 0.36 7.82
C VAL A 279 9.86 1.32 7.29
N ALA A 280 10.19 2.36 8.04
CA ALA A 280 11.23 3.33 7.65
C ALA A 280 12.61 2.67 7.52
N LEU A 281 12.98 1.78 8.46
CA LEU A 281 14.22 1.03 8.40
C LEU A 281 14.26 0.12 7.16
N SER A 282 13.17 -0.61 6.89
CA SER A 282 13.04 -1.46 5.69
C SER A 282 13.18 -0.64 4.41
N MET A 283 12.55 0.54 4.36
CA MET A 283 12.65 1.47 3.24
C MET A 283 14.10 1.91 3.02
N VAL A 284 14.77 2.43 4.05
CA VAL A 284 16.15 2.93 3.96
C VAL A 284 17.10 1.84 3.47
N LEU A 285 16.98 0.63 4.00
CA LEU A 285 17.84 -0.50 3.63
C LEU A 285 17.65 -0.90 2.16
N ASN A 286 16.41 -0.99 1.69
CA ASN A 286 16.15 -1.34 0.29
C ASN A 286 16.50 -0.22 -0.70
N VAL A 287 16.31 1.05 -0.31
CA VAL A 287 16.79 2.20 -1.11
C VAL A 287 18.32 2.18 -1.20
N LEU A 288 19.02 1.87 -0.10
CA LEU A 288 20.48 1.69 -0.11
C LEU A 288 20.89 0.57 -1.06
N LEU A 289 20.18 -0.57 -1.05
CA LEU A 289 20.43 -1.69 -1.99
C LEU A 289 20.21 -1.28 -3.46
N MET A 290 19.18 -0.47 -3.74
CA MET A 290 18.96 0.08 -5.07
C MET A 290 20.07 1.06 -5.49
N LEU A 291 20.51 1.96 -4.60
CA LEU A 291 21.59 2.91 -4.88
C LEU A 291 22.91 2.19 -5.20
N VAL A 292 23.24 1.13 -4.46
CA VAL A 292 24.42 0.29 -4.71
C VAL A 292 24.37 -0.34 -6.11
N ARG A 293 23.17 -0.65 -6.61
CA ARG A 293 22.99 -1.22 -7.96
C ARG A 293 23.11 -0.19 -9.09
N VAL A 294 22.76 1.07 -8.82
CA VAL A 294 22.86 2.17 -9.80
C VAL A 294 24.28 2.75 -9.86
N LEU A 295 25.00 2.76 -8.73
CA LEU A 295 26.38 3.21 -8.67
C LEU A 295 27.29 2.23 -9.44
N PRO A 296 28.30 2.71 -10.20
CA PRO A 296 29.25 1.90 -10.96
C PRO A 296 30.29 1.21 -10.06
N TYR A 297 29.85 0.68 -8.92
CA TYR A 297 30.67 -0.09 -8.02
C TYR A 297 30.51 -1.58 -8.39
N HIS A 298 31.55 -2.15 -9.00
CA HIS A 298 31.67 -3.60 -9.22
C HIS A 298 31.85 -4.32 -7.86
N SER A 299 30.78 -4.39 -7.07
CA SER A 299 30.69 -5.33 -5.95
C SER A 299 30.66 -6.75 -6.53
N ARG A 300 31.41 -7.67 -5.92
CA ARG A 300 31.47 -9.09 -6.36
C ARG A 300 30.20 -9.87 -6.00
N VAL A 301 29.29 -9.26 -5.25
CA VAL A 301 28.09 -9.90 -4.72
C VAL A 301 26.96 -9.71 -5.73
N PRO A 302 26.47 -10.79 -6.37
CA PRO A 302 25.32 -10.69 -7.26
C PRO A 302 24.05 -10.48 -6.41
N SER A 303 23.75 -9.22 -6.08
CA SER A 303 22.57 -8.84 -5.28
C SER A 303 21.24 -9.27 -5.92
N SER A 304 21.24 -9.53 -7.24
CA SER A 304 20.10 -10.03 -8.01
C SER A 304 19.89 -11.56 -7.93
N ARG A 305 20.84 -12.32 -7.35
CA ARG A 305 20.81 -13.80 -7.37
C ARG A 305 20.94 -14.41 -5.97
N VAL A 306 19.93 -14.21 -5.14
CA VAL A 306 19.87 -14.72 -3.76
C VAL A 306 20.17 -16.23 -3.65
N TRP A 307 19.67 -17.03 -4.60
CA TRP A 307 19.91 -18.47 -4.61
C TRP A 307 21.35 -18.84 -5.02
N GLU A 308 21.95 -18.05 -5.92
CA GLU A 308 23.36 -18.25 -6.28
C GLU A 308 24.30 -17.78 -5.18
N ILE A 309 23.93 -16.76 -4.38
CA ILE A 309 24.67 -16.43 -3.16
C ILE A 309 24.73 -17.64 -2.23
N TRP A 310 23.63 -18.37 -2.07
CA TRP A 310 23.59 -19.55 -1.20
C TRP A 310 24.35 -20.76 -1.79
N LYS A 311 24.31 -20.93 -3.12
CA LYS A 311 25.02 -21.99 -3.87
C LYS A 311 26.53 -21.74 -3.95
N GLU A 312 26.94 -20.50 -4.20
CA GLU A 312 28.33 -20.05 -4.33
C GLU A 312 28.90 -19.50 -3.02
N ARG A 313 28.20 -19.67 -1.88
CA ARG A 313 28.62 -19.15 -0.57
C ARG A 313 30.08 -19.47 -0.24
N LYS A 314 30.56 -20.67 -0.61
CA LYS A 314 31.95 -21.09 -0.37
C LYS A 314 32.95 -20.30 -1.22
N ASN A 315 32.59 -19.94 -2.45
CA ASN A 315 33.43 -19.16 -3.35
C ASN A 315 33.44 -17.67 -2.97
N ILE A 316 32.28 -17.12 -2.58
CA ILE A 316 32.17 -15.74 -2.09
C ILE A 316 32.95 -15.58 -0.77
N ILE A 317 32.75 -16.50 0.19
CA ILE A 317 33.49 -16.49 1.47
C ILE A 317 34.99 -16.69 1.23
N ARG A 318 35.40 -17.53 0.28
CA ARG A 318 36.81 -17.72 -0.08
C ARG A 318 37.40 -16.45 -0.68
N GLY A 319 36.73 -15.82 -1.65
CA GLY A 319 37.18 -14.56 -2.23
C GLY A 319 37.26 -13.41 -1.22
N LEU A 320 36.30 -13.34 -0.29
CA LEU A 320 36.31 -12.33 0.78
C LEU A 320 37.41 -12.61 1.81
N LYS A 321 37.69 -13.89 2.09
CA LYS A 321 38.84 -14.34 2.89
C LYS A 321 40.15 -14.00 2.20
N ASP A 322 40.26 -14.22 0.89
CA ASP A 322 41.47 -13.91 0.10
C ASP A 322 41.72 -12.39 0.04
N ASP A 323 40.67 -11.57 -0.15
CA ASP A 323 40.77 -10.11 -0.11
C ASP A 323 41.12 -9.60 1.31
N PHE A 324 40.60 -10.24 2.37
CA PHE A 324 40.94 -9.95 3.75
C PHE A 324 42.39 -10.32 4.08
N TYR A 325 42.87 -11.48 3.63
CA TYR A 325 44.28 -11.86 3.74
C TYR A 325 45.18 -10.92 2.94
N ALA A 326 44.80 -10.54 1.72
CA ALA A 326 45.56 -9.58 0.91
C ALA A 326 45.63 -8.20 1.60
N ALA A 327 44.54 -7.73 2.20
CA ALA A 327 44.49 -6.49 2.97
C ALA A 327 45.34 -6.55 4.26
N ILE A 328 45.36 -7.70 4.94
CA ILE A 328 46.22 -7.94 6.10
C ILE A 328 47.69 -7.99 5.70
N HIS A 329 48.05 -8.73 4.66
CA HIS A 329 49.43 -8.86 4.19
C HIS A 329 49.99 -7.51 3.71
N THR A 330 49.23 -6.74 2.94
CA THR A 330 49.65 -5.37 2.54
C THR A 330 49.72 -4.40 3.73
N SER A 331 48.87 -4.55 4.75
CA SER A 331 48.99 -3.76 5.99
C SER A 331 50.21 -4.14 6.83
N ARG A 332 50.60 -5.43 6.81
CA ARG A 332 51.74 -5.98 7.56
C ARG A 332 53.06 -5.65 6.86
N ASP A 333 53.15 -5.78 5.54
CA ASP A 333 54.28 -5.33 4.72
C ASP A 333 54.50 -3.81 4.85
N SER A 334 53.42 -3.03 4.91
CA SER A 334 53.49 -1.59 5.18
C SER A 334 54.09 -1.30 6.56
N ARG A 335 53.76 -2.11 7.57
CA ARG A 335 54.22 -1.96 8.95
C ARG A 335 55.68 -2.42 9.13
N GLU A 336 56.08 -3.50 8.47
CA GLU A 336 57.48 -4.00 8.45
C GLU A 336 58.38 -3.07 7.61
N SER A 337 57.93 -2.62 6.43
CA SER A 337 58.63 -1.62 5.60
C SER A 337 58.78 -0.27 6.31
N MET A 338 57.79 0.18 7.08
CA MET A 338 57.93 1.36 7.95
C MET A 338 58.93 1.10 9.08
N ALA A 339 58.88 -0.05 9.76
CA ALA A 339 59.79 -0.37 10.85
C ALA A 339 61.26 -0.45 10.39
N GLU A 340 61.51 -0.98 9.17
CA GLU A 340 62.85 -1.14 8.61
C GLU A 340 63.39 0.17 7.99
N LYS A 341 62.54 1.03 7.40
CA LYS A 341 62.95 2.35 6.85
C LYS A 341 62.95 3.50 7.84
N THR A 342 62.49 3.31 9.08
CA THR A 342 62.67 4.32 10.15
C THR A 342 64.15 4.48 10.56
N ARG A 343 65.06 3.67 10.01
CA ARG A 343 66.52 3.82 10.17
C ARG A 343 67.21 4.78 9.18
N THR A 344 66.57 5.23 8.09
CA THR A 344 67.22 6.13 7.11
C THR A 344 66.32 7.30 6.71
N LYS A 345 66.70 8.51 7.15
CA LYS A 345 65.98 9.79 6.94
C LYS A 345 66.09 10.29 5.49
N PHE A 346 65.01 10.71 4.84
CA PHE A 346 64.97 11.84 3.87
C PHE A 346 63.51 12.37 3.63
N PRO A 347 63.30 13.65 3.25
CA PRO A 347 62.00 14.37 3.32
C PRO A 347 61.00 14.09 2.18
N PHE A 348 61.37 13.28 1.18
CA PHE A 348 60.53 13.01 0.00
C PHE A 348 59.33 12.08 0.32
N TRP A 349 59.27 11.54 1.53
CA TRP A 349 58.39 10.45 1.93
C TRP A 349 56.97 10.85 2.37
N LYS A 350 56.70 12.14 2.65
CA LYS A 350 55.34 12.59 3.01
C LYS A 350 54.32 12.41 1.88
N ARG A 351 54.77 12.42 0.61
CA ARG A 351 53.88 12.27 -0.55
C ARG A 351 53.59 10.81 -0.88
N VAL A 352 54.59 9.93 -0.81
CA VAL A 352 54.45 8.48 -1.09
C VAL A 352 53.69 7.75 0.04
N SER A 353 53.91 8.15 1.31
CA SER A 353 53.17 7.64 2.46
C SER A 353 51.65 7.83 2.30
N ARG A 354 51.21 9.01 1.84
CA ARG A 354 49.78 9.30 1.61
C ARG A 354 49.17 8.40 0.54
N PHE A 355 49.87 8.17 -0.58
CA PHE A 355 49.40 7.28 -1.64
C PHE A 355 49.27 5.83 -1.18
N PHE A 356 50.19 5.35 -0.34
CA PHE A 356 50.11 4.00 0.22
C PHE A 356 48.99 3.83 1.25
N THR A 357 48.79 4.80 2.16
CA THR A 357 47.64 4.79 3.08
C THR A 357 46.30 4.84 2.35
N LEU A 358 46.18 5.64 1.28
CA LEU A 358 44.93 5.73 0.49
C LEU A 358 44.59 4.40 -0.21
N ARG A 359 45.61 3.67 -0.69
CA ARG A 359 45.42 2.38 -1.36
C ARG A 359 44.97 1.28 -0.38
N VAL A 360 45.55 1.26 0.82
CA VAL A 360 45.15 0.34 1.90
C VAL A 360 43.75 0.68 2.41
N ILE A 361 43.43 1.96 2.61
CA ILE A 361 42.09 2.42 3.00
C ILE A 361 41.06 2.04 1.93
N GLY A 362 41.38 2.16 0.64
CA GLY A 362 40.49 1.78 -0.46
C GLY A 362 40.15 0.28 -0.49
N LEU A 363 41.12 -0.59 -0.17
CA LEU A 363 40.91 -2.04 -0.10
C LEU A 363 40.06 -2.45 1.11
N TRP A 364 40.34 -1.88 2.29
CA TRP A 364 39.53 -2.10 3.49
C TRP A 364 38.12 -1.55 3.37
N ALA A 365 37.97 -0.38 2.73
CA ALA A 365 36.65 0.17 2.42
C ALA A 365 35.87 -0.78 1.50
N LYS A 366 36.50 -1.34 0.46
CA LYS A 366 35.84 -2.30 -0.45
C LYS A 366 35.33 -3.54 0.26
N VAL A 367 36.15 -4.16 1.11
CA VAL A 367 35.74 -5.33 1.90
C VAL A 367 34.60 -4.98 2.86
N ALA A 368 34.69 -3.83 3.54
CA ALA A 368 33.62 -3.36 4.42
C ALA A 368 32.31 -3.10 3.66
N PHE A 369 32.36 -2.48 2.48
CA PHE A 369 31.20 -2.25 1.63
C PHE A 369 30.56 -3.58 1.18
N ASP A 370 31.35 -4.54 0.71
CA ASP A 370 30.83 -5.85 0.27
C ASP A 370 30.17 -6.63 1.44
N VAL A 371 30.74 -6.56 2.66
CA VAL A 371 30.14 -7.16 3.87
C VAL A 371 28.84 -6.45 4.25
N ILE A 372 28.80 -5.11 4.23
CA ILE A 372 27.59 -4.34 4.53
C ILE A 372 26.48 -4.67 3.53
N ILE A 373 26.81 -4.82 2.24
CA ILE A 373 25.84 -5.18 1.20
C ILE A 373 25.26 -6.58 1.46
N ILE A 374 26.09 -7.57 1.78
CA ILE A 374 25.62 -8.93 2.10
C ILE A 374 24.71 -8.92 3.33
N CYS A 375 25.10 -8.22 4.40
CA CYS A 375 24.29 -8.06 5.60
C CYS A 375 22.97 -7.34 5.29
N ALA A 376 22.98 -6.28 4.49
CA ALA A 376 21.78 -5.54 4.10
C ALA A 376 20.83 -6.39 3.24
N VAL A 377 21.35 -7.20 2.32
CA VAL A 377 20.54 -8.13 1.52
C VAL A 377 19.90 -9.20 2.41
N LEU A 378 20.67 -9.85 3.28
CA LEU A 378 20.14 -10.88 4.20
C LEU A 378 19.11 -10.29 5.16
N PHE A 379 19.38 -9.10 5.71
CA PHE A 379 18.47 -8.39 6.58
C PHE A 379 17.19 -8.03 5.84
N SER A 380 17.28 -7.50 4.61
CA SER A 380 16.09 -7.20 3.80
C SER A 380 15.26 -8.46 3.51
N ILE A 381 15.90 -9.60 3.23
CA ILE A 381 15.21 -10.88 2.96
C ILE A 381 14.38 -11.37 4.15
N VAL A 382 14.92 -11.23 5.35
CA VAL A 382 14.24 -11.72 6.56
C VAL A 382 13.28 -10.68 7.11
N ILE A 383 13.69 -9.42 7.16
CA ILE A 383 12.94 -8.39 7.88
C ILE A 383 11.85 -7.79 7.02
N SER A 384 12.05 -7.60 5.71
CA SER A 384 10.99 -7.06 4.84
C SER A 384 9.68 -7.88 4.89
N PRO A 385 9.67 -9.22 4.73
CA PRO A 385 8.42 -9.98 4.83
C PRO A 385 7.82 -9.96 6.24
N LEU A 386 8.65 -9.99 7.29
CA LEU A 386 8.17 -9.83 8.67
C LEU A 386 7.55 -8.45 8.91
N THR A 387 8.11 -7.39 8.31
CA THR A 387 7.56 -6.03 8.37
C THR A 387 6.19 -5.95 7.72
N VAL A 388 6.03 -6.60 6.56
CA VAL A 388 4.76 -6.64 5.82
C VAL A 388 3.70 -7.35 6.64
N ILE A 389 4.00 -8.55 7.18
CA ILE A 389 3.05 -9.32 7.99
C ILE A 389 2.65 -8.54 9.24
N ALA A 390 3.63 -7.98 9.97
CA ALA A 390 3.37 -7.19 11.17
C ALA A 390 2.50 -5.95 10.87
N PHE A 391 2.77 -5.26 9.75
CA PHE A 391 1.98 -4.11 9.33
C PHE A 391 0.56 -4.50 8.94
N VAL A 392 0.37 -5.54 8.10
CA VAL A 392 -0.95 -6.02 7.65
C VAL A 392 -1.79 -6.49 8.83
N CYS A 393 -1.23 -7.29 9.74
CA CYS A 393 -1.95 -7.73 10.94
C CYS A 393 -2.37 -6.56 11.83
N TRP A 394 -1.51 -5.55 11.98
CA TRP A 394 -1.80 -4.38 12.78
C TRP A 394 -2.88 -3.50 12.16
N ILE A 395 -2.80 -3.20 10.85
CA ILE A 395 -3.75 -2.31 10.18
C ILE A 395 -5.12 -2.96 9.98
N GLU A 396 -5.22 -4.26 9.69
CA GLU A 396 -6.52 -4.95 9.60
C GLU A 396 -7.19 -5.06 10.97
N TYR A 397 -6.40 -5.33 12.03
CA TYR A 397 -6.91 -5.29 13.39
C TYR A 397 -7.43 -3.90 13.76
N TYR A 398 -6.76 -2.84 13.29
CA TYR A 398 -7.20 -1.47 13.46
C TYR A 398 -8.52 -1.20 12.70
N ILE A 399 -8.60 -1.53 11.40
CA ILE A 399 -9.78 -1.30 10.56
C ILE A 399 -11.01 -2.03 11.09
N TYR A 400 -10.84 -3.27 11.57
CA TYR A 400 -11.94 -4.06 12.13
C TYR A 400 -12.60 -3.39 13.36
N HIS A 401 -11.87 -2.52 14.06
CA HIS A 401 -12.33 -1.89 15.30
C HIS A 401 -12.75 -0.42 15.16
N ASP A 402 -12.57 0.24 14.01
CA ASP A 402 -12.75 1.70 13.87
C ASP A 402 -14.16 2.14 13.41
N GLY A 403 -15.08 1.23 13.04
CA GLY A 403 -16.47 1.61 12.72
C GLY A 403 -17.33 0.57 11.96
N PRO A 404 -18.61 0.89 11.68
CA PRO A 404 -19.50 0.04 10.89
C PRO A 404 -18.98 -0.14 9.45
N SER A 405 -19.16 -1.34 8.91
CA SER A 405 -18.26 -1.87 7.89
C SER A 405 -18.60 -1.58 6.43
N GLN A 406 -19.74 -0.97 6.08
CA GLN A 406 -20.25 -1.11 4.69
C GLN A 406 -21.01 0.11 4.14
N GLU A 407 -20.57 0.59 2.98
CA GLU A 407 -21.40 1.37 2.05
C GLU A 407 -22.27 0.48 1.15
N THR A 408 -23.37 1.03 0.65
CA THR A 408 -24.12 0.41 -0.46
C THR A 408 -23.32 0.52 -1.76
N PRO A 409 -23.43 -0.45 -2.69
CA PRO A 409 -22.51 -0.61 -3.83
C PRO A 409 -22.53 0.49 -4.90
N GLN A 410 -23.30 1.57 -4.74
CA GLN A 410 -23.63 2.47 -5.85
C GLN A 410 -22.72 3.69 -6.03
N GLN A 411 -21.88 4.07 -5.05
CA GLN A 411 -21.40 5.47 -4.98
C GLN A 411 -19.90 5.70 -5.30
N VAL A 412 -18.94 4.89 -4.82
CA VAL A 412 -17.49 5.10 -5.06
C VAL A 412 -16.90 4.16 -6.14
N GLY A 413 -17.59 3.07 -6.46
CA GLY A 413 -17.12 2.02 -7.38
C GLY A 413 -17.00 2.40 -8.86
N GLN A 414 -17.43 3.59 -9.29
CA GLN A 414 -17.53 3.92 -10.71
C GLN A 414 -16.21 4.43 -11.33
N TRP A 415 -15.35 5.11 -10.57
CA TRP A 415 -14.11 5.71 -11.10
C TRP A 415 -12.87 4.82 -10.94
N SER A 416 -12.82 3.97 -9.90
CA SER A 416 -11.69 3.05 -9.66
C SER A 416 -11.40 2.10 -10.86
N PRO A 417 -12.41 1.50 -11.53
CA PRO A 417 -12.16 0.71 -12.74
C PRO A 417 -11.58 1.53 -13.89
N LEU A 418 -12.05 2.77 -14.09
CA LEU A 418 -11.55 3.66 -15.14
C LEU A 418 -10.08 3.99 -14.94
N VAL A 419 -9.66 4.27 -13.70
CA VAL A 419 -8.25 4.48 -13.37
C VAL A 419 -7.44 3.21 -13.59
N SER A 420 -7.95 2.06 -13.16
CA SER A 420 -7.26 0.78 -13.37
C SER A 420 -6.98 0.54 -14.86
N ILE A 421 -7.98 0.78 -15.72
CA ILE A 421 -7.85 0.66 -17.19
C ILE A 421 -6.86 1.69 -17.74
N ALA A 422 -6.89 2.93 -17.25
CA ALA A 422 -5.95 3.97 -17.67
C ALA A 422 -4.50 3.61 -17.31
N LEU A 423 -4.24 3.14 -16.09
CA LEU A 423 -2.92 2.70 -15.65
C LEU A 423 -2.40 1.50 -16.47
N LEU A 424 -3.28 0.54 -16.79
CA LEU A 424 -2.96 -0.58 -17.66
C LEU A 424 -2.64 -0.12 -19.09
N SER A 425 -3.42 0.83 -19.60
CA SER A 425 -3.23 1.40 -20.94
C SER A 425 -1.93 2.18 -21.06
N ILE A 426 -1.55 2.95 -20.02
CA ILE A 426 -0.24 3.61 -19.94
C ILE A 426 0.88 2.58 -19.90
N SER A 427 0.73 1.53 -19.07
CA SER A 427 1.73 0.46 -18.97
C SER A 427 1.92 -0.28 -20.30
N ALA A 428 0.83 -0.61 -21.00
CA ALA A 428 0.86 -1.23 -22.32
C ALA A 428 1.45 -0.30 -23.39
N GLY A 429 1.16 1.00 -23.32
CA GLY A 429 1.74 2.01 -24.19
C GLY A 429 3.27 2.11 -24.03
N ILE A 430 3.75 2.13 -22.79
CA ILE A 430 5.19 2.09 -22.48
C ILE A 430 5.81 0.80 -23.00
N TYR A 431 5.13 -0.34 -22.84
CA TYR A 431 5.61 -1.62 -23.35
C TYR A 431 5.71 -1.64 -24.89
N LYS A 432 4.77 -1.01 -25.60
CA LYS A 432 4.83 -0.88 -27.08
C LYS A 432 6.04 -0.07 -27.54
N LEU A 433 6.51 0.88 -26.72
CA LEU A 433 7.72 1.68 -26.98
C LEU A 433 9.03 0.93 -26.66
N LYS A 434 8.96 -0.38 -26.35
CA LYS A 434 10.12 -1.21 -26.00
C LYS A 434 11.29 -1.07 -26.97
N TYR A 435 11.05 -1.29 -28.26
CA TYR A 435 12.13 -1.26 -29.25
C TYR A 435 12.71 0.13 -29.51
N TRP A 436 12.04 1.20 -29.08
CA TRP A 436 12.55 2.55 -29.19
C TRP A 436 13.50 2.91 -28.03
N VAL A 437 13.26 2.37 -26.85
CA VAL A 437 14.03 2.64 -25.62
C VAL A 437 15.15 1.60 -25.39
N ALA A 438 15.03 0.42 -25.99
CA ALA A 438 15.97 -0.68 -25.81
C ALA A 438 17.38 -0.33 -26.35
N PRO A 439 18.45 -0.56 -25.56
CA PRO A 439 19.82 -0.39 -26.04
C PRO A 439 20.18 -1.47 -27.07
N ARG A 440 21.12 -1.16 -27.98
CA ARG A 440 21.49 -2.05 -29.11
C ARG A 440 21.86 -3.48 -28.70
N HIS A 441 22.47 -3.67 -27.53
CA HIS A 441 22.85 -5.00 -27.05
C HIS A 441 21.65 -5.85 -26.59
N GLU A 442 20.58 -5.22 -26.08
CA GLU A 442 19.33 -5.94 -25.75
C GLU A 442 18.64 -6.40 -27.03
N ILE A 443 18.63 -5.54 -28.06
CA ILE A 443 18.06 -5.89 -29.37
C ILE A 443 18.82 -7.05 -30.02
N GLU A 444 20.16 -7.02 -29.98
CA GLU A 444 20.99 -8.10 -30.54
C GLU A 444 20.78 -9.43 -29.80
N HIS A 445 20.68 -9.39 -28.46
CA HIS A 445 20.38 -10.56 -27.65
C HIS A 445 18.99 -11.14 -27.98
N ASP A 446 17.97 -10.28 -28.10
CA ASP A 446 16.61 -10.71 -28.45
C ASP A 446 16.56 -11.32 -29.86
N ILE A 447 17.31 -10.77 -30.82
CA ILE A 447 17.46 -11.36 -32.17
C ILE A 447 18.07 -12.76 -32.09
N GLU A 448 19.11 -12.95 -31.28
CA GLU A 448 19.77 -14.26 -31.13
C GLU A 448 18.87 -15.29 -30.42
N GLU A 449 18.10 -14.87 -29.42
CA GLU A 449 17.11 -15.71 -28.73
C GLU A 449 15.97 -16.12 -29.67
N LEU A 450 15.44 -15.18 -30.46
CA LEU A 450 14.41 -15.44 -31.48
C LEU A 450 14.90 -16.40 -32.57
N LYS A 451 16.16 -16.28 -33.02
CA LYS A 451 16.74 -17.22 -33.98
C LYS A 451 16.75 -18.66 -33.45
N LYS A 452 17.16 -18.85 -32.19
CA LYS A 452 17.15 -20.18 -31.54
C LYS A 452 15.74 -20.74 -31.40
N GLU A 453 14.76 -19.90 -31.10
CA GLU A 453 13.37 -20.35 -30.99
C GLU A 453 12.77 -20.69 -32.36
N ILE A 454 13.10 -19.93 -33.41
CA ILE A 454 12.72 -20.26 -34.80
C ILE A 454 13.31 -21.61 -35.20
N GLU A 455 14.59 -21.84 -34.95
CA GLU A 455 15.27 -23.12 -35.23
C GLU A 455 14.59 -24.28 -34.47
N ARG A 456 14.22 -24.06 -33.20
CA ARG A 456 13.47 -25.05 -32.42
C ARG A 456 12.09 -25.33 -33.01
N LEU A 457 11.35 -24.30 -33.42
CA LEU A 457 10.03 -24.47 -34.04
C LEU A 457 10.12 -25.14 -35.42
N GLU A 458 11.20 -24.92 -36.16
CA GLU A 458 11.52 -25.64 -37.39
C GLU A 458 11.77 -27.13 -37.11
N THR A 459 12.60 -27.47 -36.12
CA THR A 459 12.83 -28.89 -35.77
C THR A 459 11.55 -29.61 -35.35
N LEU A 460 10.68 -28.96 -34.58
CA LEU A 460 9.38 -29.51 -34.18
C LEU A 460 8.41 -29.66 -35.35
N ARG A 461 8.48 -28.76 -36.33
CA ARG A 461 7.69 -28.84 -37.57
C ARG A 461 8.13 -30.06 -38.39
N ASP A 462 9.43 -30.24 -38.56
CA ASP A 462 10.02 -31.33 -39.33
C ASP A 462 9.78 -32.70 -38.68
N GLU A 463 9.84 -32.77 -37.34
CA GLU A 463 9.46 -33.97 -36.59
C GLU A 463 7.98 -34.32 -36.79
N LYS A 464 7.09 -33.32 -36.77
CA LYS A 464 5.66 -33.50 -37.04
C LYS A 464 5.35 -33.86 -38.48
N SER A 465 6.07 -33.30 -39.47
CA SER A 465 5.89 -33.65 -40.88
C SER A 465 6.36 -35.07 -41.16
N ASN A 466 7.54 -35.47 -40.66
CA ASN A 466 8.05 -36.83 -40.78
C ASN A 466 7.12 -37.86 -40.12
N THR A 467 6.54 -37.53 -38.95
CA THR A 467 5.56 -38.40 -38.29
C THR A 467 4.28 -38.56 -39.11
N ARG A 468 3.81 -37.50 -39.78
CA ARG A 468 2.65 -37.56 -40.68
C ARG A 468 2.94 -38.36 -41.95
N GLU A 469 4.11 -38.18 -42.55
CA GLU A 469 4.53 -38.98 -43.71
C GLU A 469 4.66 -40.46 -43.36
N PHE A 470 5.26 -40.78 -42.21
CA PHE A 470 5.37 -42.15 -41.72
C PHE A 470 3.99 -42.80 -41.48
N HIS A 471 3.04 -42.08 -40.88
CA HIS A 471 1.66 -42.55 -40.73
C HIS A 471 0.94 -42.72 -42.08
N SER A 472 1.18 -41.84 -43.05
CA SER A 472 0.60 -41.95 -44.39
C SER A 472 1.16 -43.16 -45.16
N LEU A 473 2.46 -43.42 -45.07
CA LEU A 473 3.11 -44.57 -45.70
C LEU A 473 2.68 -45.90 -45.07
N HIS A 474 2.49 -45.96 -43.75
CA HIS A 474 1.96 -47.16 -43.09
C HIS A 474 0.50 -47.41 -43.47
N SER A 475 -0.32 -46.35 -43.49
CA SER A 475 -1.71 -46.42 -43.99
C SER A 475 -1.81 -46.87 -45.45
N PHE A 476 -0.89 -46.44 -46.31
CA PHE A 476 -0.86 -46.85 -47.72
C PHE A 476 -0.41 -48.31 -47.88
N ARG A 477 0.57 -48.75 -47.08
CA ARG A 477 1.05 -50.14 -47.05
C ARG A 477 -0.02 -51.11 -46.53
N ASP A 478 -0.77 -50.72 -45.51
CA ASP A 478 -1.88 -51.53 -44.98
C ASP A 478 -3.01 -51.64 -46.02
N ARG A 479 -3.28 -50.56 -46.78
CA ARG A 479 -4.28 -50.57 -47.87
C ARG A 479 -3.84 -51.38 -49.10
N SER A 480 -2.56 -51.34 -49.48
CA SER A 480 -2.04 -52.18 -50.58
C SER A 480 -1.99 -53.67 -50.23
N SER A 481 -1.76 -54.00 -48.95
CA SER A 481 -1.80 -55.40 -48.49
C SER A 481 -3.20 -56.00 -48.56
N THR A 482 -4.25 -55.18 -48.38
CA THR A 482 -5.65 -55.63 -48.54
C THR A 482 -6.09 -55.76 -50.01
N GLU A 483 -5.58 -54.94 -50.93
CA GLU A 483 -5.90 -55.07 -52.36
C GLU A 483 -5.12 -56.19 -53.07
N GLY A 484 -3.88 -56.49 -52.63
CA GLY A 484 -3.08 -57.58 -53.18
C GLY A 484 -3.61 -59.00 -52.87
N GLN A 485 -4.49 -59.14 -51.87
CA GLN A 485 -5.15 -60.42 -51.56
C GLN A 485 -6.40 -60.68 -52.42
N HIS A 486 -6.89 -59.71 -53.19
CA HIS A 486 -8.11 -59.87 -53.98
C HIS A 486 -7.89 -60.34 -55.43
N TYR A 487 -6.64 -60.41 -55.91
CA TYR A 487 -6.28 -60.80 -57.28
C TYR A 487 -5.63 -62.20 -57.41
N GLN A 488 -5.66 -63.02 -56.36
CA GLN A 488 -5.14 -64.40 -56.38
C GLN A 488 -6.23 -65.49 -56.29
N ILE A 489 -7.49 -65.13 -56.55
CA ILE A 489 -8.61 -66.07 -56.66
C ILE A 489 -9.33 -65.79 -57.98
N GLU A 490 -8.76 -66.25 -59.09
CA GLU A 490 -9.48 -66.71 -60.28
C GLU A 490 -8.58 -67.62 -61.12
#